data_AF-A0A8I0CGJ6-F1
#
_entry.id   AF-A0A8I0CGJ6-F1
#
_cell.length_a   1.000
_cell.length_b   1.000
_cell.length_c   1.000
_cell.angle_alpha   90.00
_cell.angle_beta   90.00
_cell.angle_gamma   90.00
#
_symmetry.space_group_name_H-M   'P 1'
#
loop_
_entity.id
_entity.type
_entity.pdbx_description
1 polymer ?
#
loop_
_entity_poly.entity_id
_entity_poly.type
_entity_poly.pdbx_seq_one_letter_code
_entity_poly.pdbx_strand_id
1 'polypeptide(L)'
;AEAMLFYDPADMAWLRRCLEEKPQGQLQDIERHKLNAMGAFAEAQTCRRLVLLNYFGEGRQEPCGNCDICLDPPKQYDGSTDAQIALSTIGRVNQRFGMGYVVEVIRGANNQRIRDYGHDKLKVYGMGRDKSHEHWVSVIRQLIHLGLVTQNIAQHSALQLTEAAR
;
A
#
# COMPACT_ATOMS: atom_id res chain seq x y z
N ALA A 1 17.96 -21.99 -9.45
CA ALA A 1 17.03 -21.52 -10.49
C ALA A 1 16.84 -20.01 -10.32
N GLU A 2 16.58 -19.30 -11.40
CA GLU A 2 16.39 -17.84 -11.41
C GLU A 2 15.06 -17.51 -12.09
N ALA A 3 14.40 -16.44 -11.63
CA ALA A 3 13.22 -15.87 -12.27
C ALA A 3 13.52 -14.41 -12.60
N MET A 4 13.31 -14.02 -13.86
CA MET A 4 13.60 -12.68 -14.37
C MET A 4 12.31 -12.03 -14.88
N LEU A 5 12.00 -10.83 -14.39
CA LEU A 5 10.86 -10.02 -14.84
C LEU A 5 11.39 -8.76 -15.53
N PHE A 6 11.14 -8.67 -16.83
CA PHE A 6 11.29 -7.42 -17.58
C PHE A 6 10.00 -6.62 -17.40
N TYR A 7 10.10 -5.44 -16.81
CA TYR A 7 8.93 -4.65 -16.43
C TYR A 7 8.92 -3.31 -17.15
N ASP A 8 7.85 -3.06 -17.92
CA ASP A 8 7.51 -1.76 -18.48
C ASP A 8 6.18 -1.27 -17.85
N PRO A 9 6.15 -0.07 -17.25
CA PRO A 9 4.90 0.53 -16.77
C PRO A 9 3.80 0.64 -17.84
N ALA A 10 4.16 0.69 -19.13
CA ALA A 10 3.21 0.68 -20.24
C ALA A 10 2.38 -0.61 -20.31
N ASP A 11 2.97 -1.77 -19.96
CA ASP A 11 2.26 -3.05 -19.92
C ASP A 11 1.17 -3.05 -18.85
N MET A 12 1.44 -2.40 -17.71
CA MET A 12 0.43 -2.21 -16.65
C MET A 12 -0.71 -1.30 -17.10
N ALA A 13 -0.42 -0.24 -17.85
CA ALA A 13 -1.44 0.63 -18.41
C ALA A 13 -2.32 -0.12 -19.42
N TRP A 14 -1.72 -0.96 -20.26
CA TRP A 14 -2.45 -1.82 -21.21
C TRP A 14 -3.37 -2.82 -20.49
N LEU A 15 -2.86 -3.54 -19.49
CA LEU A 15 -3.66 -4.48 -18.68
C LEU A 15 -4.83 -3.78 -17.98
N ARG A 16 -4.64 -2.55 -17.49
CA ARG A 16 -5.73 -1.75 -16.89
C ARG A 16 -6.81 -1.43 -17.91
N ARG A 17 -6.43 -1.06 -19.14
CA ARG A 17 -7.38 -0.80 -20.23
C ARG A 17 -8.20 -2.05 -20.56
N CYS A 18 -7.56 -3.20 -20.73
CA CYS A 18 -8.25 -4.46 -20.98
C CYS A 18 -9.20 -4.84 -19.85
N LEU A 19 -8.86 -4.49 -18.61
CA LEU A 19 -9.72 -4.75 -17.47
C LEU A 19 -10.96 -3.85 -17.46
N GLU A 20 -10.82 -2.59 -17.86
CA GLU A 20 -11.91 -1.61 -17.91
C GLU A 20 -12.96 -1.90 -18.98
N GLU A 21 -12.61 -2.67 -20.00
CA GLU A 21 -13.53 -3.17 -21.03
C GLU A 21 -14.47 -4.28 -20.50
N LYS A 22 -14.17 -4.89 -19.35
CA LYS A 22 -15.02 -5.93 -18.74
C LYS A 22 -16.26 -5.34 -18.05
N PRO A 23 -17.32 -6.15 -17.86
CA PRO A 23 -18.49 -5.74 -17.09
C PRO A 23 -18.12 -5.30 -15.68
N GLN A 24 -18.71 -4.18 -15.23
CA GLN A 24 -18.50 -3.68 -13.88
C GLN A 24 -19.10 -4.61 -12.84
N GLY A 25 -18.42 -4.71 -11.70
CA GLY A 25 -18.88 -5.46 -10.54
C GLY A 25 -17.74 -6.07 -9.75
N GLN A 26 -18.10 -6.86 -8.75
CA GLN A 26 -17.17 -7.42 -7.77
C GLN A 26 -16.01 -8.20 -8.41
N LEU A 27 -16.27 -8.93 -9.50
CA LEU A 27 -15.22 -9.68 -10.19
C LEU A 27 -14.15 -8.75 -10.80
N GLN A 28 -14.58 -7.67 -11.46
CA GLN A 28 -13.68 -6.67 -12.03
C GLN A 28 -12.86 -5.99 -10.93
N ASP A 29 -13.46 -5.71 -9.76
CA ASP A 29 -12.76 -5.12 -8.61
C ASP A 29 -11.66 -6.05 -8.06
N ILE A 30 -11.94 -7.35 -7.97
CA ILE A 30 -10.96 -8.37 -7.54
C ILE A 30 -9.81 -8.44 -8.54
N GLU A 31 -10.11 -8.49 -9.83
CA GLU A 31 -9.07 -8.51 -10.88
C GLU A 31 -8.25 -7.21 -10.88
N ARG A 32 -8.88 -6.06 -10.64
CA ARG A 32 -8.19 -4.76 -10.49
C ARG A 32 -7.24 -4.78 -9.32
N HIS A 33 -7.66 -5.37 -8.22
CA HIS A 33 -6.83 -5.53 -7.04
C HIS A 33 -5.62 -6.43 -7.33
N LYS A 34 -5.82 -7.60 -7.96
CA LYS A 34 -4.72 -8.49 -8.36
C LYS A 34 -3.72 -7.80 -9.29
N LEU A 35 -4.21 -7.05 -10.28
CA LEU A 35 -3.37 -6.29 -11.19
C LEU A 35 -2.55 -5.23 -10.42
N ASN A 36 -3.20 -4.46 -9.53
CA ASN A 36 -2.50 -3.47 -8.71
C ASN A 36 -1.45 -4.11 -7.78
N ALA A 37 -1.72 -5.30 -7.24
CA ALA A 37 -0.74 -6.05 -6.45
C ALA A 37 0.47 -6.47 -7.28
N MET A 38 0.27 -6.90 -8.54
CA MET A 38 1.38 -7.22 -9.45
C MET A 38 2.23 -5.99 -9.80
N GLY A 39 1.59 -4.85 -10.04
CA GLY A 39 2.29 -3.58 -10.24
C GLY A 39 3.09 -3.16 -9.00
N ALA A 40 2.49 -3.28 -7.81
CA ALA A 40 3.18 -3.01 -6.55
C ALA A 40 4.37 -3.96 -6.30
N PHE A 41 4.25 -5.23 -6.69
CA PHE A 41 5.36 -6.19 -6.64
C PHE A 41 6.50 -5.77 -7.56
N ALA A 42 6.22 -5.38 -8.81
CA ALA A 42 7.25 -4.94 -9.76
C ALA A 42 7.95 -3.66 -9.31
N GLU A 43 7.19 -2.71 -8.76
CA GLU A 43 7.70 -1.43 -8.25
C GLU A 43 8.23 -1.50 -6.81
N ALA A 44 8.26 -2.66 -6.15
CA ALA A 44 8.62 -2.73 -4.73
C ALA A 44 10.07 -2.29 -4.46
N GLN A 45 10.25 -1.45 -3.43
CA GLN A 45 11.56 -1.09 -2.86
C GLN A 45 11.93 -1.96 -1.63
N THR A 46 11.12 -2.97 -1.33
CA THR A 46 11.31 -3.96 -0.27
C THR A 46 11.66 -5.32 -0.87
N CYS A 47 12.22 -6.22 -0.07
CA CYS A 47 12.53 -7.59 -0.50
C CYS A 47 11.36 -8.23 -1.29
N ARG A 48 11.60 -8.64 -2.54
CA ARG A 48 10.58 -9.25 -3.43
C ARG A 48 9.88 -10.43 -2.78
N ARG A 49 10.64 -11.26 -2.06
CA ARG A 49 10.12 -12.46 -1.41
C ARG A 49 9.15 -12.10 -0.28
N LEU A 50 9.40 -11.02 0.46
CA LEU A 50 8.46 -10.56 1.48
C LEU A 50 7.13 -10.15 0.86
N VAL A 51 7.17 -9.41 -0.26
CA VAL A 51 5.94 -9.01 -0.98
C VAL A 51 5.13 -10.24 -1.39
N LEU A 52 5.77 -11.25 -2.00
CA LEU A 52 5.11 -12.47 -2.44
C LEU A 52 4.53 -13.27 -1.27
N LEU A 53 5.32 -13.53 -0.23
CA LEU A 53 4.89 -14.34 0.91
C LEU A 53 3.74 -13.67 1.67
N ASN A 54 3.86 -12.37 1.94
CA ASN A 54 2.81 -11.61 2.63
C ASN A 54 1.53 -11.48 1.80
N TYR A 55 1.63 -11.42 0.46
CA TYR A 55 0.45 -11.48 -0.42
C TYR A 55 -0.34 -12.80 -0.26
N PHE A 56 0.34 -13.92 -0.06
CA PHE A 56 -0.29 -15.23 0.18
C PHE A 56 -0.60 -15.53 1.66
N GLY A 57 -0.42 -14.55 2.56
CA GLY A 57 -0.68 -14.72 3.99
C GLY A 57 0.42 -15.46 4.76
N GLU A 58 1.59 -15.68 4.14
CA GLU A 58 2.78 -16.21 4.81
C GLU A 58 3.56 -15.07 5.47
N GLY A 59 3.08 -14.63 6.63
CA GLY A 59 3.64 -13.51 7.39
C GLY A 59 5.14 -13.63 7.62
N ARG A 60 5.94 -12.76 6.98
CA ARG A 60 7.39 -12.66 7.18
C ARG A 60 7.86 -11.21 7.15
N GLN A 61 8.84 -10.88 7.99
CA GLN A 61 9.46 -9.55 8.05
C GLN A 61 10.94 -9.58 7.66
N GLU A 62 11.61 -10.73 7.76
CA GLU A 62 13.03 -10.85 7.46
C GLU A 62 13.31 -10.90 5.95
N PRO A 63 14.21 -10.06 5.43
CA PRO A 63 14.57 -10.05 4.01
C PRO A 63 15.24 -11.38 3.61
N CYS A 64 15.05 -11.78 2.35
CA CYS A 64 15.46 -13.12 1.91
C CYS A 64 16.94 -13.27 1.55
N GLY A 65 17.69 -12.17 1.42
CA GLY A 65 19.10 -12.18 1.01
C GLY A 65 19.37 -12.71 -0.40
N ASN A 66 18.34 -12.92 -1.23
CA ASN A 66 18.47 -13.63 -2.52
C ASN A 66 17.43 -13.15 -3.56
N CYS A 67 17.18 -11.84 -3.61
CA CYS A 67 16.43 -11.18 -4.69
C CYS A 67 17.14 -9.89 -5.07
N ASP A 68 16.82 -9.32 -6.23
CA ASP A 68 17.39 -8.07 -6.75
C ASP A 68 17.43 -6.96 -5.69
N ILE A 69 16.32 -6.70 -5.00
CA ILE A 69 16.25 -5.65 -3.95
C ILE A 69 17.13 -5.96 -2.72
N CYS A 70 17.37 -7.23 -2.41
CA CYS A 70 18.28 -7.59 -1.31
C CYS A 70 19.75 -7.54 -1.72
N LEU A 71 20.04 -7.81 -2.99
CA LEU A 71 21.40 -7.90 -3.52
C LEU A 71 21.94 -6.55 -3.96
N ASP A 72 21.07 -5.68 -4.48
CA ASP A 72 21.36 -4.28 -4.84
C ASP A 72 20.28 -3.36 -4.26
N PRO A 73 20.37 -3.00 -2.96
CA PRO A 73 19.32 -2.25 -2.29
C PRO A 73 19.15 -0.83 -2.84
N PRO A 74 17.90 -0.35 -3.01
CA PRO A 74 17.65 1.04 -3.35
C PRO A 74 18.10 1.98 -2.22
N LYS A 75 18.22 3.28 -2.51
CA LYS A 75 18.52 4.28 -1.48
C LYS A 75 17.49 4.25 -0.36
N GLN A 76 17.97 4.12 0.87
CA GLN A 76 17.14 4.03 2.07
C GLN A 76 17.17 5.33 2.86
N TYR A 77 16.14 5.53 3.68
CA TYR A 77 16.08 6.57 4.71
C TYR A 77 15.40 5.98 5.95
N ASP A 78 15.58 6.61 7.11
CA ASP A 78 14.83 6.23 8.31
C ASP A 78 13.36 6.67 8.17
N GLY A 79 12.50 5.69 7.87
CA GLY A 79 11.06 5.87 7.71
C GLY A 79 10.27 5.72 9.01
N SER A 80 10.92 5.59 10.17
CA SER A 80 10.24 5.27 11.44
C SER A 80 9.11 6.24 11.79
N THR A 81 9.34 7.54 11.64
CA THR A 81 8.31 8.57 11.87
C THR A 81 7.16 8.46 10.87
N ASP A 82 7.46 8.20 9.60
CA ASP A 82 6.43 8.06 8.56
C ASP A 82 5.59 6.81 8.77
N ALA A 83 6.22 5.71 9.15
CA ALA A 83 5.54 4.48 9.54
C ALA A 83 4.59 4.74 10.72
N GLN A 84 5.04 5.42 11.77
CA GLN A 84 4.21 5.78 12.91
C GLN A 84 3.01 6.65 12.48
N ILE A 85 3.21 7.68 11.66
CA ILE A 85 2.12 8.53 11.16
C ILE A 85 1.10 7.69 10.38
N ALA A 86 1.56 6.84 9.46
CA ALA A 86 0.69 6.01 8.63
C ALA A 86 -0.10 4.98 9.47
N LEU A 87 0.58 4.19 10.31
CA LEU A 87 -0.04 3.17 11.17
C LEU A 87 -1.03 3.81 12.15
N SER A 88 -0.64 4.92 12.77
CA SER A 88 -1.50 5.62 13.72
C SER A 88 -2.70 6.29 13.05
N THR A 89 -2.58 6.70 11.78
CA THR A 89 -3.73 7.17 10.99
C THR A 89 -4.69 6.04 10.68
N ILE A 90 -4.19 4.90 10.17
CA ILE A 90 -5.00 3.70 9.87
C ILE A 90 -5.80 3.26 11.10
N GLY A 91 -5.16 3.22 12.27
CA GLY A 91 -5.83 2.91 13.54
C GLY A 91 -6.90 3.95 13.92
N ARG A 92 -6.62 5.25 13.80
CA ARG A 92 -7.56 6.33 14.18
C ARG A 92 -8.76 6.47 13.26
N VAL A 93 -8.65 6.07 12.00
CA VAL A 93 -9.79 6.00 11.07
C VAL A 93 -10.54 4.66 11.17
N ASN A 94 -10.35 3.91 12.25
CA ASN A 94 -11.03 2.65 12.57
C ASN A 94 -10.80 1.53 11.56
N GLN A 95 -9.71 1.55 10.77
CA GLN A 95 -9.36 0.47 9.84
C GLN A 95 -10.44 0.13 8.80
N ARG A 96 -11.25 1.13 8.41
CA ARG A 96 -12.39 0.98 7.46
C ARG A 96 -12.17 1.66 6.11
N PHE A 97 -11.01 2.28 5.90
CA PHE A 97 -10.74 3.11 4.75
C PHE A 97 -9.55 2.60 3.95
N GLY A 98 -9.63 2.73 2.63
CA GLY A 98 -8.55 2.37 1.73
C GLY A 98 -7.43 3.42 1.70
N MET A 99 -6.35 3.07 1.00
CA MET A 99 -5.11 3.86 0.93
C MET A 99 -5.32 5.32 0.54
N GLY A 100 -6.12 5.60 -0.50
CA GLY A 100 -6.34 6.98 -0.96
C GLY A 100 -6.87 7.89 0.14
N TYR A 101 -7.88 7.44 0.87
CA TYR A 101 -8.48 8.20 1.99
C TYR A 101 -7.50 8.38 3.15
N VAL A 102 -6.73 7.34 3.50
CA VAL A 102 -5.71 7.44 4.54
C VAL A 102 -4.66 8.49 4.18
N VAL A 103 -4.20 8.52 2.92
CA VAL A 103 -3.25 9.54 2.43
C VAL A 103 -3.87 10.94 2.48
N GLU A 104 -5.15 11.09 2.12
CA GLU A 104 -5.87 12.36 2.24
C GLU A 104 -5.89 12.88 3.68
N VAL A 105 -6.16 12.01 4.66
CA VAL A 105 -6.13 12.37 6.09
C VAL A 105 -4.72 12.77 6.52
N ILE A 106 -3.68 11.99 6.18
CA ILE A 106 -2.28 12.30 6.54
C ILE A 106 -1.85 13.65 5.98
N ARG A 107 -2.23 13.96 4.73
CA ARG A 107 -1.86 15.21 4.05
C ARG A 107 -2.76 16.40 4.42
N GLY A 108 -3.86 16.17 5.13
CA GLY A 108 -4.77 17.23 5.54
C GLY A 108 -5.64 17.76 4.40
N ALA A 109 -6.08 16.87 3.49
CA ALA A 109 -6.94 17.25 2.39
C ALA A 109 -8.31 17.73 2.91
N ASN A 110 -8.77 18.88 2.42
CA ASN A 110 -10.03 19.48 2.85
C ASN A 110 -11.20 19.03 1.96
N ASN A 111 -11.62 17.77 2.09
CA ASN A 111 -12.77 17.24 1.35
C ASN A 111 -13.98 16.98 2.26
N GLN A 112 -15.17 16.92 1.67
CA GLN A 112 -16.42 16.76 2.40
C GLN A 112 -16.45 15.47 3.22
N ARG A 113 -15.97 14.36 2.64
CA ARG A 113 -15.93 13.05 3.29
C ARG A 113 -15.11 13.07 4.58
N ILE A 114 -13.96 13.75 4.61
CA ILE A 114 -13.15 13.89 5.84
C ILE A 114 -13.92 14.64 6.93
N ARG A 115 -14.64 15.71 6.58
CA ARG A 115 -15.47 16.47 7.52
C ARG A 115 -16.68 15.66 8.02
N ASP A 116 -17.32 14.90 7.14
CA ASP A 116 -18.48 14.07 7.48
C ASP A 116 -18.11 12.99 8.51
N TYR A 117 -16.91 12.40 8.40
CA TYR A 117 -16.39 11.45 9.40
C TYR A 117 -15.72 12.14 10.60
N GLY A 118 -15.61 13.48 10.61
CA GLY A 118 -14.94 14.24 11.68
C GLY A 118 -13.43 13.98 11.78
N HIS A 119 -12.81 13.48 10.70
CA HIS A 119 -11.39 13.11 10.69
C HIS A 119 -10.46 14.33 10.56
N ASP A 120 -11.00 15.49 10.21
CA ASP A 120 -10.34 16.80 10.29
C ASP A 120 -9.96 17.20 11.72
N LYS A 121 -10.61 16.60 12.73
CA LYS A 121 -10.36 16.87 14.16
C LYS A 121 -9.34 15.92 14.79
N LEU A 122 -8.88 14.90 14.07
CA LEU A 122 -7.91 13.94 14.59
C LEU A 122 -6.52 14.58 14.67
N LYS A 123 -5.74 14.24 15.70
CA LYS A 123 -4.35 14.73 15.84
C LYS A 123 -3.44 14.37 14.65
N VAL A 124 -3.75 13.27 13.95
CA VAL A 124 -3.01 12.81 12.76
C VAL A 124 -3.32 13.60 11.50
N TYR A 125 -4.39 14.39 11.50
CA TYR A 125 -4.83 15.12 10.33
C TYR A 125 -3.79 16.17 9.89
N GLY A 126 -3.29 16.03 8.68
CA GLY A 126 -2.29 16.94 8.13
C GLY A 126 -0.91 16.85 8.77
N MET A 127 -0.59 15.79 9.51
CA MET A 127 0.77 15.58 10.07
C MET A 127 1.84 15.34 8.99
N GLY A 128 1.45 14.89 7.80
CA GLY A 128 2.34 14.62 6.68
C GLY A 128 2.18 15.55 5.49
N ARG A 129 1.70 16.78 5.73
CA ARG A 129 1.40 17.78 4.68
C ARG A 129 2.62 18.24 3.89
N ASP A 130 3.81 18.12 4.49
CA ASP A 130 5.11 18.47 3.94
C ASP A 130 5.60 17.49 2.86
N LYS A 131 4.98 16.30 2.78
CA LYS A 131 5.35 15.25 1.82
C LYS A 131 4.27 15.05 0.76
N SER A 132 4.69 14.55 -0.40
CA SER A 132 3.81 14.37 -1.55
C SER A 132 2.82 13.22 -1.34
N HIS A 133 1.81 13.14 -2.22
CA HIS A 133 0.90 12.00 -2.22
C HIS A 133 1.64 10.70 -2.54
N GLU A 134 2.55 10.71 -3.52
CA GLU A 134 3.31 9.53 -3.91
C GLU A 134 4.18 9.02 -2.75
N HIS A 135 4.76 9.92 -1.95
CA HIS A 135 5.53 9.54 -0.76
C HIS A 135 4.71 8.67 0.19
N TRP A 136 3.52 9.12 0.56
CA TRP A 136 2.67 8.39 1.51
C TRP A 136 2.09 7.10 0.91
N VAL A 137 1.81 7.09 -0.39
CA VAL A 137 1.46 5.85 -1.10
C VAL A 137 2.61 4.85 -1.02
N SER A 138 3.85 5.29 -1.26
CA SER A 138 5.04 4.43 -1.16
C SER A 138 5.23 3.89 0.27
N VAL A 139 5.14 4.75 1.29
CA VAL A 139 5.25 4.33 2.71
C VAL A 139 4.20 3.26 3.04
N ILE A 140 2.93 3.50 2.73
CA ILE A 140 1.87 2.53 3.04
C ILE A 140 2.07 1.21 2.29
N ARG A 141 2.51 1.25 1.02
CA ARG A 141 2.84 0.02 0.27
C ARG A 141 3.96 -0.76 0.95
N GLN A 142 5.01 -0.10 1.41
CA GLN A 142 6.10 -0.78 2.13
C GLN A 142 5.60 -1.41 3.45
N LEU A 143 4.72 -0.73 4.19
CA LEU A 143 4.11 -1.31 5.40
C LEU A 143 3.26 -2.56 5.08
N ILE A 144 2.58 -2.58 3.92
CA ILE A 144 1.88 -3.77 3.44
C ILE A 144 2.86 -4.88 3.08
N HIS A 145 3.93 -4.56 2.36
CA HIS A 145 4.96 -5.51 1.95
C HIS A 145 5.70 -6.14 3.14
N LEU A 146 5.83 -5.41 4.25
CA LEU A 146 6.40 -5.89 5.50
C LEU A 146 5.37 -6.65 6.37
N GLY A 147 4.12 -6.75 5.95
CA GLY A 147 3.07 -7.43 6.69
C GLY A 147 2.57 -6.69 7.94
N LEU A 148 2.88 -5.40 8.09
CA LEU A 148 2.38 -4.54 9.18
C LEU A 148 0.93 -4.09 8.92
N VAL A 149 0.58 -3.98 7.64
CA VAL A 149 -0.75 -3.57 7.17
C VAL A 149 -1.26 -4.60 6.16
N THR A 150 -2.55 -4.93 6.21
CA THR A 150 -3.22 -5.74 5.20
C THR A 150 -4.30 -4.94 4.48
N GLN A 151 -4.62 -5.35 3.26
CA GLN A 151 -5.74 -4.82 2.49
C GLN A 151 -6.89 -5.81 2.48
N ASN A 152 -7.99 -5.45 3.14
CA ASN A 152 -9.17 -6.29 3.20
C ASN A 152 -10.07 -6.04 1.98
N ILE A 153 -10.01 -6.96 1.02
CA ILE A 153 -10.71 -6.82 -0.27
C ILE A 153 -12.22 -6.94 -0.10
N ALA A 154 -12.67 -7.76 0.85
CA ALA A 154 -14.08 -7.88 1.19
C ALA A 154 -14.66 -6.59 1.78
N GLN A 155 -13.80 -5.70 2.31
CA GLN A 155 -14.17 -4.40 2.86
C GLN A 155 -13.65 -3.25 1.98
N HIS A 156 -13.85 -3.33 0.66
CA HIS A 156 -13.45 -2.28 -0.29
C HIS A 156 -11.96 -1.86 -0.19
N SER A 157 -11.08 -2.84 -0.01
CA SER A 157 -9.63 -2.63 0.19
C SER A 157 -9.29 -1.76 1.41
N ALA A 158 -10.08 -1.86 2.48
CA ALA A 158 -9.78 -1.20 3.75
C ALA A 158 -8.42 -1.62 4.29
N LEU A 159 -7.64 -0.66 4.78
CA LEU A 159 -6.36 -0.90 5.43
C LEU A 159 -6.59 -1.35 6.87
N GLN A 160 -6.01 -2.49 7.24
CA GLN A 160 -6.12 -3.07 8.58
C GLN A 160 -4.71 -3.30 9.16
N LEU A 161 -4.54 -3.03 10.45
CA LEU A 161 -3.28 -3.30 11.15
C LEU A 161 -3.20 -4.80 11.47
N THR A 162 -2.00 -5.36 11.38
CA THR A 162 -1.72 -6.74 11.81
C THR A 162 -1.16 -6.75 13.24
N GLU A 163 -0.96 -7.94 13.81
CA GLU A 163 -0.29 -8.07 15.11
C GLU A 163 1.15 -7.53 15.07
N ALA A 164 1.82 -7.61 13.92
CA ALA A 164 3.18 -7.11 13.73
C ALA A 164 3.27 -5.58 13.81
N ALA A 165 2.14 -4.85 13.74
CA ALA A 165 2.10 -3.40 13.87
C ALA A 165 1.96 -2.89 15.32
N ARG A 166 1.84 -3.78 16.31
CA ARG A 166 1.77 -3.41 17.73
C ARG A 166 3.13 -3.02 18.32
#